data_AF-A0A7S2ANJ6-F1
#
_entry.id   AF-A0A7S2ANJ6-F1
#
_cell.length_a   1.000
_cell.length_b   1.000
_cell.length_c   1.000
_cell.angle_alpha   90.00
_cell.angle_beta   90.00
_cell.angle_gamma   90.00
#
_symmetry.space_group_name_H-M   'P 1'
#
loop_
_entity.id
_entity.type
_entity.pdbx_description
1 polymer ?
#
loop_
_entity_poly.entity_id
_entity_poly.type
_entity_poly.pdbx_seq_one_letter_code
_entity_poly.pdbx_strand_id
1 'polypeptide(L)'
;KESEALCSKTLNEKELGKFRQAVKDDYYFQMYYDDLPIWGFIGKTEKILRRGAKPEFRYYLFTHVHFDISYNGDRIIEINVSTDPLRTVDITDGDSATVDFSYSVKWKETTIPYARRMEKYSRYSFLPQHLEIHWFSIINSCVTVLLLTGFLATILMRVLKNDFVKYSREDDAGASDDSEETGWKYIHGDVFRFPPMKSLF
;
A
#
# COMPACT_ATOMS: atom_id res chain seq x y z
N LYS A 1 12.82 -17.90 30.08
CA LYS A 1 13.79 -19.02 29.87
C LYS A 1 14.90 -18.49 28.96
N GLU A 2 16.17 -18.81 29.24
CA GLU A 2 17.30 -18.24 28.48
C GLU A 2 17.36 -18.70 27.02
N SER A 3 17.01 -19.97 26.72
CA SER A 3 16.90 -20.47 25.35
C SER A 3 16.22 -21.84 25.36
N GLU A 4 15.27 -22.08 24.47
CA GLU A 4 14.63 -23.37 24.23
C GLU A 4 14.96 -23.83 22.80
N ALA A 5 15.32 -25.11 22.64
CA ALA A 5 15.52 -25.69 21.32
C ALA A 5 14.16 -25.95 20.66
N LEU A 6 14.01 -25.54 19.40
CA LEU A 6 12.79 -25.74 18.63
C LEU A 6 12.90 -27.04 17.82
N CYS A 7 13.88 -27.11 16.92
CA CYS A 7 14.13 -28.30 16.11
C CYS A 7 15.54 -28.25 15.51
N SER A 8 16.07 -29.42 15.19
CA SER A 8 17.26 -29.58 14.35
C SER A 8 16.81 -30.04 12.97
N LYS A 9 17.31 -29.39 11.91
CA LYS A 9 17.01 -29.78 10.53
C LYS A 9 18.27 -29.74 9.67
N THR A 10 18.52 -30.84 8.98
CA THR A 10 19.53 -30.88 7.91
C THR A 10 18.90 -30.39 6.61
N LEU A 11 19.44 -29.28 6.09
CA LEU A 11 19.03 -28.68 4.84
C LEU A 11 19.84 -29.28 3.69
N ASN A 12 19.14 -29.68 2.62
CA ASN A 12 19.79 -30.11 1.38
C ASN A 12 20.14 -28.93 0.47
N GLU A 13 20.92 -29.18 -0.58
CA GLU A 13 21.37 -28.17 -1.55
C GLU A 13 20.23 -27.32 -2.12
N LYS A 14 19.10 -27.95 -2.47
CA LYS A 14 17.92 -27.25 -3.00
C LYS A 14 17.29 -26.31 -1.96
N GLU A 15 17.18 -26.76 -0.71
CA GLU A 15 16.67 -25.96 0.40
C GLU A 15 17.62 -24.81 0.75
N LEU A 16 18.93 -25.07 0.75
CA LEU A 16 19.94 -24.03 0.94
C LEU A 16 19.88 -22.98 -0.16
N GLY A 17 19.69 -23.39 -1.42
CA GLY A 17 19.47 -22.47 -2.54
C GLY A 17 18.23 -21.59 -2.33
N LYS A 18 17.12 -22.15 -1.83
CA LYS A 18 15.91 -21.37 -1.49
C LYS A 18 16.18 -20.37 -0.37
N PHE A 19 16.83 -20.78 0.71
CA PHE A 19 17.17 -19.87 1.81
C PHE A 19 18.14 -18.78 1.35
N ARG A 20 19.12 -19.10 0.52
CA ARG A 20 20.08 -18.12 -0.01
C ARG A 20 19.37 -17.07 -0.85
N GLN A 21 18.45 -17.49 -1.73
CA GLN A 21 17.65 -16.56 -2.52
C GLN A 21 16.74 -15.71 -1.64
N ALA A 22 16.09 -16.32 -0.64
CA ALA A 22 15.24 -15.60 0.31
C ALA A 22 16.04 -14.55 1.11
N VAL A 23 17.24 -14.88 1.59
CA VAL A 23 18.12 -13.94 2.31
C VAL A 23 18.64 -12.85 1.38
N LYS A 24 18.92 -13.16 0.12
CA LYS A 24 19.34 -12.18 -0.89
C LYS A 24 18.24 -11.18 -1.22
N ASP A 25 16.99 -11.62 -1.21
CA ASP A 25 15.82 -10.81 -1.53
C ASP A 25 15.15 -10.23 -0.25
N ASP A 26 15.86 -10.21 0.88
CA ASP A 26 15.42 -9.66 2.17
C ASP A 26 14.08 -10.20 2.68
N TYR A 27 13.82 -11.49 2.49
CA TYR A 27 12.61 -12.13 2.99
C TYR A 27 12.57 -12.15 4.51
N TYR A 28 11.38 -11.92 5.04
CA TYR A 28 11.04 -12.00 6.46
C TYR A 28 9.89 -12.99 6.66
N PHE A 29 9.85 -13.61 7.84
CA PHE A 29 8.67 -14.35 8.26
C PHE A 29 7.68 -13.40 8.91
N GLN A 30 6.38 -13.71 8.79
CA GLN A 30 5.32 -13.01 9.49
C GLN A 30 4.47 -14.03 10.25
N MET A 31 4.14 -13.71 11.49
CA MET A 31 3.23 -14.48 12.32
C MET A 31 2.34 -13.56 13.14
N TYR A 32 1.30 -14.13 13.74
CA TYR A 32 0.35 -13.38 14.56
C TYR A 32 0.19 -14.06 15.91
N TYR A 33 0.16 -13.27 16.96
CA TYR A 33 -0.17 -13.74 18.30
C TYR A 33 -1.02 -12.68 18.99
N ASP A 34 -2.20 -13.08 19.48
CA ASP A 34 -3.19 -12.15 20.06
C ASP A 34 -3.52 -10.96 19.12
N ASP A 35 -3.68 -11.27 17.83
CA ASP A 35 -3.87 -10.31 16.71
C ASP A 35 -2.72 -9.31 16.49
N LEU A 36 -1.61 -9.44 17.23
CA LEU A 36 -0.44 -8.60 17.03
C LEU A 36 0.44 -9.21 15.91
N PRO A 37 0.71 -8.46 14.82
CA PRO A 37 1.61 -8.93 13.79
C PRO A 37 3.05 -8.88 14.30
N ILE A 38 3.80 -9.94 14.00
CA ILE A 38 5.19 -10.10 14.36
C ILE A 38 5.96 -10.47 13.11
N TRP A 39 7.10 -9.83 12.88
CA TRP A 39 7.96 -10.12 11.73
C TRP A 39 9.44 -10.15 12.12
N GLY A 40 10.22 -10.90 11.35
CA GLY A 40 11.67 -10.98 11.51
C GLY A 40 12.33 -11.48 10.23
N PHE A 41 13.51 -10.95 9.91
CA PHE A 41 14.27 -11.40 8.74
C PHE A 41 14.73 -12.84 8.91
N ILE A 42 14.79 -13.57 7.79
CA ILE A 42 15.22 -14.97 7.79
C ILE A 42 16.75 -15.07 7.95
N GLY A 43 17.49 -14.07 7.47
CA GLY A 43 18.95 -14.06 7.52
C GLY A 43 19.55 -12.69 7.25
N LYS A 44 20.87 -12.65 7.08
CA LYS A 44 21.64 -11.45 6.74
C LYS A 44 22.62 -11.73 5.61
N THR A 45 22.94 -10.68 4.86
CA THR A 45 24.02 -10.71 3.86
C THR A 45 25.19 -9.86 4.37
N GLU A 46 26.41 -10.40 4.31
CA GLU A 46 27.62 -9.64 4.62
C GLU A 46 28.48 -9.47 3.37
N LYS A 47 28.97 -8.25 3.14
CA LYS A 47 29.85 -7.93 2.02
C LYS A 47 31.30 -7.91 2.49
N ILE A 48 32.08 -8.89 2.05
CA ILE A 48 33.51 -8.97 2.34
C ILE A 48 34.28 -8.25 1.24
N LEU A 49 34.98 -7.19 1.64
CA LEU A 49 35.86 -6.41 0.76
C LEU A 49 37.32 -6.78 1.04
N ARG A 50 37.95 -7.54 0.13
CA ARG A 50 39.40 -7.77 0.16
C ARG A 50 40.09 -6.77 -0.76
N ARG A 51 41.18 -6.16 -0.29
CA ARG A 51 41.93 -5.13 -1.04
C ARG A 51 42.42 -5.73 -2.37
N GLY A 52 41.92 -5.21 -3.49
CA GLY A 52 42.26 -5.66 -4.85
C GLY A 52 41.43 -6.84 -5.40
N ALA A 53 40.46 -7.37 -4.65
CA ALA A 53 39.57 -8.44 -5.12
C ALA A 53 38.15 -7.93 -5.36
N LYS A 54 37.35 -8.70 -6.11
CA LYS A 54 35.92 -8.46 -6.27
C LYS A 54 35.21 -8.60 -4.90
N PRO A 55 34.14 -7.81 -4.65
CA PRO A 55 33.35 -7.97 -3.44
C PRO A 55 32.72 -9.37 -3.39
N GLU A 56 32.92 -10.06 -2.27
CA GLU A 56 32.34 -11.37 -2.01
C GLU A 56 31.13 -11.20 -1.08
N PHE A 57 30.01 -11.82 -1.42
CA PHE A 57 28.79 -11.78 -0.62
C PHE A 57 28.65 -13.11 0.12
N ARG A 58 28.51 -13.04 1.44
CA ARG A 58 28.24 -14.17 2.33
C ARG A 58 26.80 -14.10 2.81
N TYR A 59 26.12 -15.24 2.80
CA TYR A 59 24.73 -15.37 3.20
C TYR A 59 24.64 -16.16 4.49
N TYR A 60 23.98 -15.60 5.49
CA TYR A 60 23.84 -16.20 6.81
C TYR A 60 22.38 -16.36 7.19
N LEU A 61 22.03 -17.52 7.71
CA LEU A 61 20.70 -17.84 8.22
C LEU A 61 20.64 -17.58 9.73
N PHE A 62 19.61 -16.86 10.21
CA PHE A 62 19.38 -16.71 11.64
C PHE A 62 18.82 -18.01 12.22
N THR A 63 19.38 -18.45 13.33
CA THR A 63 18.98 -19.71 13.99
C THR A 63 18.28 -19.50 15.32
N HIS A 64 18.35 -18.28 15.87
CA HIS A 64 17.76 -17.94 17.15
C HIS A 64 16.85 -16.72 17.05
N VAL A 65 15.63 -16.86 17.58
CA VAL A 65 14.64 -15.79 17.64
C VAL A 65 14.33 -15.46 19.10
N HIS A 66 14.56 -14.21 19.50
CA HIS A 66 14.23 -13.70 20.83
C HIS A 66 12.93 -12.89 20.79
N PHE A 67 11.98 -13.29 21.62
CA PHE A 67 10.70 -12.62 21.80
C PHE A 67 10.70 -11.82 23.10
N ASP A 68 10.59 -10.50 22.97
CA ASP A 68 10.37 -9.58 24.09
C ASP A 68 8.88 -9.23 24.13
N ILE A 69 8.16 -9.82 25.09
CA ILE A 69 6.72 -9.66 25.24
C ILE A 69 6.43 -8.71 26.40
N SER A 70 5.76 -7.60 26.10
CA SER A 70 5.28 -6.66 27.11
C SER A 70 3.80 -6.91 27.42
N TYR A 71 3.48 -6.98 28.71
CA TYR A 71 2.14 -7.26 29.20
C TYR A 71 1.70 -6.25 30.25
N ASN A 72 0.39 -6.04 30.38
CA ASN A 72 -0.21 -5.21 31.42
C ASN A 72 -1.39 -6.00 32.03
N GLY A 73 -1.23 -6.42 33.28
CA GLY A 73 -2.15 -7.35 33.92
C GLY A 73 -2.22 -8.69 33.18
N ASP A 74 -3.40 -9.06 32.70
CA ASP A 74 -3.68 -10.30 31.97
C ASP A 74 -3.59 -10.15 30.44
N ARG A 75 -3.15 -8.99 29.93
CA ARG A 75 -3.19 -8.67 28.50
C ARG A 75 -1.82 -8.43 27.89
N ILE A 76 -1.65 -8.94 26.68
CA ILE A 76 -0.47 -8.68 25.88
C ILE A 76 -0.63 -7.33 25.18
N ILE A 77 0.40 -6.50 25.31
CA ILE A 77 0.42 -5.14 24.78
C ILE A 77 1.33 -5.04 23.58
N GLU A 78 2.51 -5.65 23.64
CA GLU A 78 3.52 -5.51 22.60
C GLU A 78 4.37 -6.76 22.51
N ILE A 79 4.71 -7.15 21.28
CA ILE A 79 5.68 -8.21 21.02
C ILE A 79 6.76 -7.63 20.12
N ASN A 80 8.00 -7.71 20.59
CA ASN A 80 9.20 -7.41 19.82
C ASN A 80 9.91 -8.70 19.48
N VAL A 81 10.37 -8.80 18.25
CA VAL A 81 11.23 -9.89 17.80
C VAL A 81 12.59 -9.34 17.45
N SER A 82 13.61 -10.02 17.95
CA SER A 82 14.99 -9.78 17.59
C SER A 82 15.68 -11.09 17.24
N THR A 83 16.61 -11.03 16.29
CA THR A 83 17.45 -12.15 15.90
C THR A 83 18.88 -11.86 16.35
N ASP A 84 19.56 -12.86 16.90
CA ASP A 84 20.94 -12.68 17.36
C ASP A 84 21.92 -12.79 16.17
N PRO A 85 22.69 -11.74 15.83
CA PRO A 85 23.62 -11.75 14.72
C PRO A 85 24.83 -12.69 14.92
N LEU A 86 25.04 -13.20 16.14
CA LEU A 86 26.09 -14.16 16.46
C LEU A 86 25.61 -15.62 16.30
N ARG A 87 24.30 -15.87 16.37
CA ARG A 87 23.70 -17.20 16.21
C ARG A 87 23.23 -17.41 14.77
N THR A 88 24.20 -17.50 13.87
CA THR A 88 23.95 -17.70 12.44
C THR A 88 24.72 -18.84 11.83
N VAL A 89 24.16 -19.44 10.78
CA VAL A 89 24.81 -20.47 9.96
C VAL A 89 25.14 -19.90 8.58
N ASP A 90 26.38 -20.06 8.12
CA ASP A 90 26.79 -19.70 6.75
C ASP A 90 26.16 -20.68 5.75
N ILE A 91 25.40 -20.15 4.79
CA ILE A 91 24.72 -20.92 3.74
C ILE A 91 25.26 -20.58 2.34
N THR A 92 26.45 -19.99 2.23
CA THR A 92 27.01 -19.43 1.00
C THR A 92 27.41 -20.48 -0.04
N ASP A 93 28.12 -21.55 0.32
CA ASP A 93 28.71 -22.49 -0.65
C ASP A 93 28.57 -23.97 -0.25
N GLY A 94 27.59 -24.32 0.61
CA GLY A 94 27.40 -25.70 1.09
C GLY A 94 26.36 -26.51 0.31
N ASP A 95 26.62 -27.81 0.13
CA ASP A 95 25.68 -28.79 -0.44
C ASP A 95 24.70 -29.34 0.62
N SER A 96 25.08 -29.26 1.90
CA SER A 96 24.22 -29.57 3.03
C SER A 96 24.67 -28.81 4.29
N ALA A 97 23.72 -28.46 5.15
CA ALA A 97 24.01 -27.83 6.44
C ALA A 97 22.98 -28.29 7.49
N THR A 98 23.44 -28.70 8.66
CA THR A 98 22.56 -28.97 9.80
C THR A 98 22.37 -27.69 10.60
N VAL A 99 21.12 -27.30 10.80
CA VAL A 99 20.73 -26.05 11.45
C VAL A 99 19.87 -26.37 12.67
N ASP A 100 20.30 -25.88 13.82
CA ASP A 100 19.56 -26.00 15.08
C ASP A 100 18.80 -24.71 15.37
N PHE A 101 17.49 -24.75 15.21
CA PHE A 101 16.62 -23.62 15.51
C PHE A 101 16.29 -23.56 17.00
N SER A 102 16.32 -22.37 17.55
CA SER A 102 16.00 -22.12 18.95
C SER A 102 15.28 -20.79 19.12
N TYR A 103 14.61 -20.63 20.25
CA TYR A 103 13.95 -19.38 20.60
C TYR A 103 14.11 -19.07 22.07
N SER A 104 13.91 -17.81 22.43
CA SER A 104 13.89 -17.38 23.82
C SER A 104 12.78 -16.36 24.02
N VAL A 105 12.22 -16.33 25.23
CA VAL A 105 11.08 -15.46 25.55
C VAL A 105 11.37 -14.73 26.85
N LYS A 106 11.25 -13.41 26.79
CA LYS A 106 11.38 -12.50 27.92
C LYS A 106 10.07 -11.72 28.08
N TRP A 107 9.55 -11.75 29.30
CA TRP A 107 8.31 -11.06 29.67
C TRP A 107 8.63 -9.80 30.46
N LYS A 108 7.98 -8.69 30.13
CA LYS A 108 8.15 -7.41 30.80
C LYS A 108 6.80 -6.77 31.09
N GLU A 109 6.60 -6.30 32.32
CA GLU A 109 5.41 -5.54 32.66
C GLU A 109 5.46 -4.12 32.07
N THR A 110 4.32 -3.62 31.60
CA THR A 110 4.17 -2.26 31.06
C THR A 110 2.93 -1.56 31.60
N THR A 111 2.98 -0.24 31.68
CA THR A 111 1.85 0.61 32.09
C THR A 111 0.97 1.06 30.92
N ILE A 112 1.32 0.67 29.69
CA ILE A 112 0.54 1.03 28.49
C ILE A 112 -0.83 0.35 28.55
N PRO A 113 -1.93 1.11 28.40
CA PRO A 113 -3.27 0.53 28.41
C PRO A 113 -3.54 -0.25 27.13
N TYR A 114 -4.29 -1.34 27.24
CA TYR A 114 -4.66 -2.22 26.11
C TYR A 114 -5.25 -1.47 24.90
N ALA A 115 -6.05 -0.43 25.14
CA ALA A 115 -6.65 0.38 24.09
C ALA A 115 -5.64 1.05 23.15
N ARG A 116 -4.40 1.29 23.61
CA ARG A 116 -3.32 1.90 22.81
C ARG A 116 -2.34 0.89 22.21
N ARG A 117 -2.56 -0.42 22.38
CA ARG A 117 -1.61 -1.45 21.93
C ARG A 117 -1.30 -1.40 20.42
N MET A 118 -2.28 -1.00 19.61
CA MET A 118 -2.14 -0.95 18.15
C MET A 118 -1.44 0.31 17.62
N GLU A 119 -1.18 1.30 18.48
CA GLU A 119 -0.53 2.56 18.09
C GLU A 119 0.90 2.34 17.56
N LYS A 120 1.60 1.33 18.09
CA LYS A 120 2.90 0.92 17.59
C LYS A 120 2.80 0.41 16.15
N TYR A 121 1.88 -0.52 15.91
CA TYR A 121 1.77 -1.24 14.63
C TYR A 121 1.25 -0.37 13.49
N SER A 122 0.43 0.64 13.77
CA SER A 122 -0.02 1.60 12.75
C SER A 122 1.14 2.39 12.12
N ARG A 123 2.27 2.54 12.81
CA ARG A 123 3.48 3.17 12.25
C ARG A 123 4.33 2.22 11.40
N TYR A 124 4.12 0.91 11.49
CA TYR A 124 4.85 -0.09 10.71
C TYR A 124 4.11 -0.53 9.45
N SER A 125 2.82 -0.22 9.30
CA SER A 125 2.07 -0.40 8.05
C SER A 125 2.67 0.35 6.84
N PHE A 126 3.70 1.17 7.05
CA PHE A 126 4.50 1.83 6.02
C PHE A 126 5.69 0.99 5.51
N LEU A 127 5.78 -0.30 5.85
CA LEU A 127 6.79 -1.21 5.28
C LEU A 127 6.71 -1.24 3.73
N PRO A 128 7.85 -1.35 3.03
CA PRO A 128 7.96 -1.08 1.58
C PRO A 128 6.97 -1.85 0.71
N GLN A 129 6.68 -3.10 1.08
CA GLN A 129 5.79 -3.99 0.32
C GLN A 129 4.33 -3.54 0.31
N HIS A 130 3.84 -2.90 1.37
CA HIS A 130 2.50 -2.30 1.39
C HIS A 130 2.50 -0.93 0.69
N LEU A 131 3.61 -0.19 0.79
CA LEU A 131 3.76 1.08 0.10
C LEU A 131 3.64 0.92 -1.42
N GLU A 132 4.22 -0.16 -1.96
CA GLU A 132 4.22 -0.48 -3.40
C GLU A 132 2.83 -0.72 -4.02
N ILE A 133 1.84 -1.17 -3.24
CA ILE A 133 0.50 -1.44 -3.77
C ILE A 133 -0.35 -0.16 -3.80
N HIS A 134 -0.17 0.72 -2.80
CA HIS A 134 -0.99 1.93 -2.68
C HIS A 134 -0.67 3.00 -3.73
N TRP A 135 0.61 3.24 -4.05
CA TRP A 135 0.97 4.26 -5.04
C TRP A 135 0.51 3.89 -6.47
N PHE A 136 0.46 2.60 -6.82
CA PHE A 136 -0.08 2.16 -8.12
C PHE A 136 -1.55 2.53 -8.29
N SER A 137 -2.37 2.33 -7.24
CA SER A 137 -3.79 2.74 -7.24
C SER A 137 -3.95 4.26 -7.33
N ILE A 138 -3.11 5.03 -6.63
CA ILE A 138 -3.11 6.49 -6.67
C ILE A 138 -2.78 7.00 -8.08
N ILE A 139 -1.74 6.48 -8.72
CA ILE A 139 -1.39 6.86 -10.10
C ILE A 139 -2.52 6.52 -11.07
N ASN A 140 -3.07 5.31 -10.97
CA ASN A 140 -4.17 4.88 -11.82
C ASN A 140 -5.41 5.80 -11.68
N SER A 141 -5.73 6.23 -10.45
CA SER A 141 -6.79 7.20 -10.20
C SER A 141 -6.46 8.59 -10.77
N CYS A 142 -5.22 9.07 -10.65
CA CYS A 142 -4.83 10.36 -11.22
C CYS A 142 -4.91 10.36 -12.75
N VAL A 143 -4.43 9.29 -13.40
CA VAL A 143 -4.49 9.16 -14.87
C VAL A 143 -5.93 9.17 -15.37
N THR A 144 -6.82 8.41 -14.72
CA THR A 144 -8.24 8.36 -15.09
C THR A 144 -8.93 9.71 -14.92
N VAL A 145 -8.67 10.44 -13.83
CA VAL A 145 -9.22 11.79 -13.64
C VAL A 145 -8.75 12.75 -14.74
N LEU A 146 -7.45 12.77 -15.07
CA LEU A 146 -6.92 13.64 -16.13
C LEU A 146 -7.53 13.34 -17.50
N LEU A 147 -7.71 12.05 -17.83
CA LEU A 147 -8.35 11.65 -19.09
C LEU A 147 -9.82 12.07 -19.15
N LEU A 148 -10.57 11.88 -18.07
CA LEU A 148 -11.98 12.28 -18.00
C LEU A 148 -12.14 13.80 -18.07
N THR A 149 -11.29 14.57 -17.37
CA THR A 149 -11.29 16.03 -17.45
C THR A 149 -10.92 16.51 -18.84
N GLY A 150 -9.91 15.90 -19.49
CA GLY A 150 -9.54 16.22 -20.88
C GLY A 150 -10.67 15.92 -21.87
N PHE A 151 -11.32 14.76 -21.75
CA PHE A 151 -12.47 14.40 -22.57
C PHE A 151 -13.62 15.39 -22.40
N LEU A 152 -13.97 15.72 -21.15
CA LEU A 152 -15.01 16.72 -20.86
C LEU A 152 -14.64 18.09 -21.44
N ALA A 153 -13.39 18.54 -21.29
CA ALA A 153 -12.92 19.81 -21.83
C ALA A 153 -13.01 19.85 -23.36
N THR A 154 -12.69 18.76 -24.06
CA THR A 154 -12.83 18.69 -25.52
C THR A 154 -14.27 18.76 -25.99
N ILE A 155 -15.21 18.10 -25.29
CA ILE A 155 -16.65 18.21 -25.59
C ILE A 155 -17.11 19.65 -25.39
N LEU A 156 -16.78 20.26 -24.24
CA LEU A 156 -17.15 21.65 -23.95
C LEU A 156 -16.58 22.62 -24.98
N MET A 157 -15.29 22.49 -25.33
CA MET A 157 -14.68 23.31 -26.38
C MET A 157 -15.36 23.13 -27.74
N ARG A 158 -15.79 21.91 -28.07
CA ARG A 158 -16.51 21.64 -29.33
C ARG A 158 -17.88 22.30 -29.34
N VAL A 159 -18.63 22.23 -28.23
CA VAL A 159 -19.93 22.89 -28.08
C VAL A 159 -19.76 24.41 -28.14
N LEU A 160 -18.85 24.98 -27.34
CA LEU A 160 -18.58 26.41 -27.33
C LEU A 160 -18.14 26.94 -28.69
N LYS A 161 -17.27 26.21 -29.41
CA LYS A 161 -16.87 26.59 -30.77
C LYS A 161 -18.06 26.56 -31.72
N ASN A 162 -18.91 25.55 -31.64
CA ASN A 162 -20.11 25.44 -32.46
C ASN A 162 -21.10 26.59 -32.17
N ASP A 163 -21.34 26.88 -30.89
CA ASP A 163 -22.21 27.95 -30.46
C ASP A 163 -21.66 29.32 -30.88
N PHE A 164 -20.36 29.57 -30.69
CA PHE A 164 -19.72 30.81 -31.14
C PHE A 164 -19.86 31.00 -32.66
N VAL A 165 -19.62 29.95 -33.46
CA VAL A 165 -19.79 30.01 -34.93
C VAL A 165 -21.24 30.28 -35.31
N LYS A 166 -22.21 29.70 -34.61
CA LYS A 166 -23.63 29.95 -34.85
C LYS A 166 -23.99 31.40 -34.59
N TYR A 167 -23.65 31.93 -33.41
CA TYR A 167 -23.99 33.30 -33.03
C TYR A 167 -23.23 34.37 -33.83
N SER A 168 -21.95 34.16 -34.16
CA SER A 168 -21.22 35.11 -35.03
C SER A 168 -21.78 35.16 -36.45
N ARG A 169 -22.31 34.04 -36.97
CA ARG A 169 -22.97 34.04 -38.29
C ARG A 169 -24.33 34.72 -38.27
N GLU A 170 -25.07 34.62 -37.15
CA GLU A 170 -26.33 35.33 -36.94
C GLU A 170 -26.11 36.85 -36.80
N ASP A 171 -24.97 37.29 -36.24
CA ASP A 171 -24.60 38.70 -36.08
C ASP A 171 -24.09 39.34 -37.41
N ASP A 172 -23.25 38.62 -38.18
CA ASP A 172 -22.74 39.09 -39.49
C ASP A 172 -23.81 39.05 -40.61
N ALA A 173 -24.76 38.09 -40.55
CA ALA A 173 -25.91 38.03 -41.45
C ALA A 173 -27.03 38.95 -40.94
N GLY A 174 -26.76 40.25 -40.92
CA GLY A 174 -27.66 41.28 -40.42
C GLY A 174 -29.14 41.01 -40.74
N ALA A 175 -29.92 40.78 -39.69
CA ALA A 175 -31.39 40.81 -39.70
C ALA A 175 -32.06 40.05 -40.86
N SER A 176 -31.92 38.73 -40.91
CA SER A 176 -32.92 37.89 -41.58
C SER A 176 -33.60 36.97 -40.56
N ASP A 177 -34.74 37.48 -40.13
CA ASP A 177 -35.88 36.91 -39.40
C ASP A 177 -36.18 35.42 -39.69
N ASP A 178 -35.37 34.49 -39.15
CA ASP A 178 -35.75 33.07 -39.02
C ASP A 178 -34.94 32.28 -37.99
N SER A 179 -34.48 32.92 -36.91
CA SER A 179 -33.99 32.17 -35.75
C SER A 179 -35.18 31.65 -34.96
N GLU A 180 -35.60 30.40 -35.20
CA GLU A 180 -36.60 29.70 -34.40
C GLU A 180 -36.24 29.79 -32.90
N GLU A 181 -36.82 30.76 -32.19
CA GLU A 181 -36.57 30.99 -30.78
C GLU A 181 -36.99 29.76 -29.98
N THR A 182 -36.10 29.21 -29.16
CA THR A 182 -36.33 27.90 -28.54
C THR A 182 -37.43 28.00 -27.47
N GLY A 183 -38.55 27.33 -27.72
CA GLY A 183 -39.63 26.90 -26.79
C GLY A 183 -39.92 27.78 -25.57
N TRP A 184 -39.05 27.77 -24.55
CA TRP A 184 -39.23 28.53 -23.31
C TRP A 184 -39.30 30.05 -23.51
N LYS A 185 -38.69 30.58 -24.58
CA LYS A 185 -38.83 31.99 -24.98
C LYS A 185 -40.25 32.35 -25.45
N TYR A 186 -40.98 31.40 -26.04
CA TYR A 186 -42.39 31.60 -26.43
C TYR A 186 -43.34 31.62 -25.22
N ILE A 187 -42.95 31.03 -24.08
CA ILE A 187 -43.80 30.89 -22.90
C ILE A 187 -44.02 32.24 -22.19
N HIS A 188 -43.13 33.23 -22.37
CA HIS A 188 -43.29 34.55 -21.76
C HIS A 188 -44.57 35.26 -22.24
N GLY A 189 -45.06 34.97 -23.45
CA GLY A 189 -46.34 35.49 -23.95
C GLY A 189 -47.58 34.77 -23.40
N ASP A 190 -47.41 33.56 -22.85
CA ASP A 190 -48.49 32.70 -22.37
C ASP A 190 -48.88 33.00 -20.91
N VAL A 191 -47.96 33.57 -20.12
CA VAL A 191 -48.20 33.99 -18.72
C VAL A 191 -49.31 35.04 -18.60
N PHE A 192 -49.58 35.80 -19.67
CA PHE A 192 -50.63 36.84 -19.68
C PHE A 192 -51.91 36.42 -20.40
N ARG A 193 -52.04 35.17 -20.84
CA ARG A 193 -53.30 34.69 -21.40
C ARG A 193 -54.33 34.51 -20.30
N PHE A 194 -55.45 35.22 -20.44
CA PHE A 194 -56.58 35.05 -19.54
C PHE A 194 -57.19 33.64 -19.70
N PRO A 195 -57.53 32.94 -18.60
CA PRO A 195 -58.14 31.63 -18.67
C PRO A 195 -59.56 31.68 -19.28
N PRO A 196 -59.99 30.63 -20.00
CA PRO A 196 -61.23 30.62 -20.78
C PRO A 196 -62.52 30.62 -19.94
N MET A 197 -62.46 30.35 -18.62
CA MET A 197 -63.61 30.46 -17.71
C MET A 197 -63.33 31.49 -16.61
N LYS A 198 -63.93 32.69 -16.72
CA LYS A 198 -63.70 33.83 -15.81
C LYS A 198 -64.72 33.98 -14.67
N SER A 199 -65.64 33.03 -14.46
CA SER A 199 -66.64 33.14 -13.39
C SER A 199 -67.02 31.77 -12.82
N LEU A 200 -66.35 31.38 -11.74
CA LEU A 200 -66.94 30.52 -10.71
C LEU A 200 -66.84 31.31 -9.41
N PHE A 201 -67.62 32.39 -9.33
CA PHE A 201 -68.40 32.92 -8.20
C PHE A 201 -69.18 34.13 -8.72
#